data_AF-A0A9P9AA34-F1
#
_entry.id   AF-A0A9P9AA34-F1
#
_cell.length_a   1.000
_cell.length_b   1.000
_cell.length_c   1.000
_cell.angle_alpha   90.00
_cell.angle_beta   90.00
_cell.angle_gamma   90.00
#
_symmetry.space_group_name_H-M   'P 1'
#
loop_
_entity.id
_entity.type
_entity.pdbx_description
1 polymer ?
#
loop_
_entity_poly.entity_id
_entity_poly.type
_entity_poly.pdbx_seq_one_letter_code
_entity_poly.pdbx_strand_id
1 'polypeptide(L)'
;SDLTEPDATGYTPIHWAALTGNAEAVRQLASHGVNVNTTGLIGRTPLVMLCDLLDKGHCRIDKSKGVDTIEALLEAGADTEVTNKHGQRPLELACYNSQPHPESITQRMMETLIKHGAKTDITDARGNTLFHMAISSQNGTQVDDIGRVRLLAEHGLSPNTQNNLGEAPIMRAIKNGNANICEYLIKNGADLGLVTASGQTIFHCA
;
A
#
# COMPACT_ATOMS: atom_id res chain seq x y z
N SER A 1 7.50 33.10 -7.76
CA SER A 1 7.23 32.44 -6.46
C SER A 1 8.35 31.47 -6.21
N ASP A 2 8.83 31.36 -4.98
CA ASP A 2 9.76 30.30 -4.61
C ASP A 2 9.06 28.95 -4.79
N LEU A 3 9.65 28.04 -5.57
CA LEU A 3 9.09 26.72 -5.86
C LEU A 3 9.26 25.74 -4.69
N THR A 4 9.93 26.17 -3.62
CA THR A 4 10.29 25.36 -2.45
C THR A 4 9.70 25.89 -1.14
N GLU A 5 9.22 27.14 -1.11
CA GLU A 5 8.62 27.73 0.10
C GLU A 5 7.37 26.94 0.53
N PRO A 6 7.32 26.44 1.78
CA PRO A 6 6.12 25.85 2.32
C PRO A 6 5.09 26.92 2.69
N ASP A 7 3.81 26.61 2.54
CA ASP A 7 2.73 27.43 3.07
C ASP A 7 2.61 27.31 4.62
N ALA A 8 1.60 27.98 5.19
CA ALA A 8 1.32 27.95 6.63
C ALA A 8 1.00 26.54 7.18
N THR A 9 0.71 25.57 6.30
CA THR A 9 0.48 24.16 6.64
C THR A 9 1.70 23.27 6.39
N GLY A 10 2.83 23.86 5.98
CA GLY A 10 4.05 23.14 5.66
C GLY A 10 4.08 22.53 4.26
N TYR A 11 3.07 22.79 3.43
CA TYR A 11 2.99 22.20 2.10
C TYR A 11 3.70 23.09 1.10
N THR A 12 4.69 22.48 0.44
CA THR A 12 5.39 23.07 -0.70
C THR A 12 4.56 22.90 -1.99
N PRO A 13 4.88 23.61 -3.08
CA PRO A 13 4.17 23.48 -4.35
C PRO A 13 4.04 22.04 -4.86
N ILE A 14 5.04 21.18 -4.62
CA ILE A 14 4.97 19.78 -5.04
C ILE A 14 4.00 18.94 -4.21
N HIS A 15 3.78 19.27 -2.93
CA HIS A 15 2.71 18.66 -2.14
C HIS A 15 1.34 18.98 -2.72
N TRP A 16 1.12 20.24 -3.13
CA TRP A 16 -0.13 20.65 -3.76
C TRP A 16 -0.33 20.02 -5.14
N ALA A 17 0.73 19.88 -5.93
CA ALA A 17 0.67 19.16 -7.21
C ALA A 17 0.25 17.70 -7.01
N ALA A 18 0.82 17.02 -5.99
CA ALA A 18 0.41 15.69 -5.59
C ALA A 18 -1.05 15.64 -5.11
N LEU A 19 -1.44 16.56 -4.22
CA LEU A 19 -2.78 16.64 -3.62
C LEU A 19 -3.89 16.86 -4.67
N THR A 20 -3.56 17.53 -5.77
CA THR A 20 -4.50 17.84 -6.85
C THR A 20 -4.49 16.80 -7.98
N GLY A 21 -3.63 15.77 -7.90
CA GLY A 21 -3.47 14.77 -8.95
C GLY A 21 -2.92 15.37 -10.25
N ASN A 22 -2.05 16.38 -10.15
CA ASN A 22 -1.48 17.06 -11.29
C ASN A 22 -0.07 16.53 -11.60
N ALA A 23 -0.01 15.39 -12.29
CA ALA A 23 1.22 14.76 -12.74
C ALA A 23 2.12 15.68 -13.57
N GLU A 24 1.53 16.58 -14.37
CA GLU A 24 2.28 17.52 -15.19
C GLU A 24 2.96 18.60 -14.35
N ALA A 25 2.25 19.14 -13.35
CA ALA A 25 2.86 20.06 -12.39
C ALA A 25 3.99 19.38 -11.60
N VAL A 26 3.85 18.10 -11.24
CA VAL A 26 4.94 17.33 -10.61
C VAL A 26 6.18 17.28 -11.51
N ARG A 27 6.01 16.89 -12.78
CA ARG A 27 7.13 16.82 -13.75
C ARG A 27 7.80 18.18 -13.96
N GLN A 28 7.01 19.25 -14.05
CA GLN A 28 7.55 20.61 -14.20
C GLN A 28 8.30 21.05 -12.95
N LEU A 29 7.77 20.81 -11.74
CA LEU A 29 8.48 21.17 -10.51
C LEU A 29 9.78 20.37 -10.36
N ALA A 30 9.75 19.07 -10.68
CA ALA A 30 10.93 18.22 -10.67
C ALA A 30 12.00 18.68 -11.67
N SER A 31 11.62 19.12 -12.87
CA SER A 31 12.58 19.62 -13.88
C SER A 31 13.30 20.90 -13.46
N HIS A 32 12.75 21.64 -12.50
CA HIS A 32 13.40 22.80 -11.87
C HIS A 32 14.29 22.43 -10.67
N GLY A 33 14.52 21.14 -10.42
CA GLY A 33 15.42 20.66 -9.36
C GLY A 33 14.83 20.74 -7.94
N VAL A 34 13.50 20.84 -7.81
CA VAL A 34 12.84 20.77 -6.51
C VAL A 34 13.05 19.38 -5.90
N ASN A 35 13.41 19.35 -4.61
CA ASN A 35 13.50 18.09 -3.88
C ASN A 35 12.12 17.43 -3.74
N VAL A 36 11.89 16.36 -4.50
CA VAL A 36 10.61 15.64 -4.51
C VAL A 36 10.31 14.88 -3.22
N ASN A 37 11.33 14.67 -2.38
CA ASN A 37 11.23 14.01 -1.08
C ASN A 37 11.11 15.00 0.07
N THR A 38 10.82 16.28 -0.21
CA THR A 38 10.58 17.27 0.86
C THR A 38 9.44 16.82 1.76
N THR A 39 9.61 16.95 3.08
CA THR A 39 8.59 16.57 4.06
C THR A 39 7.79 17.78 4.51
N GLY A 40 6.46 17.69 4.49
CA GLY A 40 5.59 18.70 5.11
C GLY A 40 5.60 18.66 6.64
N LEU A 41 4.77 19.48 7.32
CA LEU A 41 4.71 19.58 8.79
C LEU A 41 4.47 18.26 9.53
N ILE A 42 3.88 17.27 8.86
CA ILE A 42 3.58 15.94 9.42
C ILE A 42 4.58 14.86 8.99
N GLY A 43 5.75 15.25 8.49
CA GLY A 43 6.83 14.33 8.09
C GLY A 43 6.51 13.49 6.85
N ARG A 44 5.48 13.85 6.08
CA ARG A 44 5.08 13.12 4.87
C ARG A 44 5.71 13.74 3.64
N THR A 45 6.25 12.89 2.77
CA THR A 45 6.59 13.27 1.40
C THR A 45 5.32 13.40 0.54
N PRO A 46 5.39 14.08 -0.61
CA PRO A 46 4.28 14.12 -1.57
C PRO A 46 3.77 12.72 -1.96
N LEU A 47 4.66 11.75 -2.14
CA LEU A 47 4.31 10.36 -2.47
C LEU A 47 3.50 9.70 -1.33
N VAL A 48 4.04 9.72 -0.11
CA VAL A 48 3.37 9.13 1.07
C VAL A 48 2.01 9.77 1.31
N MET A 49 1.92 11.10 1.16
CA MET A 49 0.68 11.83 1.31
C MET A 49 -0.37 11.39 0.28
N LEU A 50 0.01 11.28 -0.99
CA LEU A 50 -0.90 10.89 -2.05
C LEU A 50 -1.40 9.45 -1.88
N CYS A 51 -0.51 8.51 -1.55
CA CYS A 51 -0.89 7.11 -1.25
C CYS A 51 -1.86 7.03 -0.06
N ASP A 52 -1.58 7.74 1.05
CA ASP A 52 -2.44 7.77 2.25
C ASP A 52 -3.84 8.36 1.96
N LEU A 53 -3.93 9.32 1.04
CA LEU A 53 -5.19 9.93 0.65
C LEU A 53 -6.02 9.06 -0.28
N LEU A 54 -5.36 8.35 -1.21
CA LEU A 54 -5.99 7.38 -2.09
C LEU A 54 -6.54 6.18 -1.31
N ASP A 55 -5.78 5.68 -0.32
CA ASP A 55 -6.19 4.61 0.61
C ASP A 55 -7.45 4.97 1.40
N LYS A 56 -7.48 6.16 2.02
CA LYS A 56 -8.62 6.58 2.86
C LYS A 56 -9.87 6.93 2.07
N GLY A 57 -9.79 7.04 0.75
CA GLY A 57 -10.88 7.52 -0.09
C GLY A 57 -11.30 8.97 0.19
N HIS A 58 -10.50 9.72 0.96
CA HIS A 58 -10.77 11.11 1.35
C HIS A 58 -10.33 12.12 0.28
N CYS A 59 -9.79 11.65 -0.84
CA CYS A 59 -9.34 12.50 -1.91
C CYS A 59 -10.49 12.86 -2.87
N ARG A 60 -10.66 14.16 -3.16
CA ARG A 60 -11.56 14.64 -4.23
C ARG A 60 -10.95 14.50 -5.63
N ILE A 61 -9.75 13.91 -5.73
CA ILE A 61 -9.06 13.68 -6.99
C ILE A 61 -9.66 12.49 -7.71
N ASP A 62 -9.67 12.57 -9.03
CA ASP A 62 -9.85 11.40 -9.87
C ASP A 62 -8.73 10.40 -9.56
N LYS A 63 -9.10 9.20 -9.10
CA LYS A 63 -8.15 8.20 -8.64
C LYS A 63 -7.18 7.77 -9.75
N SER A 64 -7.60 7.81 -11.01
CA SER A 64 -6.73 7.52 -12.15
C SER A 64 -5.59 8.55 -12.27
N LYS A 65 -5.93 9.85 -12.14
CA LYS A 65 -4.96 10.94 -12.08
C LYS A 65 -4.05 10.83 -10.85
N GLY A 66 -4.58 10.33 -9.74
CA GLY A 66 -3.79 10.01 -8.56
C GLY A 66 -2.67 9.03 -8.88
N VAL A 67 -2.96 7.92 -9.56
CA VAL A 67 -1.95 6.94 -9.97
C VAL A 67 -0.96 7.52 -10.99
N ASP A 68 -1.43 8.30 -11.97
CA ASP A 68 -0.54 8.99 -12.92
C ASP A 68 0.41 9.97 -12.20
N THR A 69 -0.05 10.58 -11.11
CA THR A 69 0.75 11.50 -10.29
C THR A 69 1.72 10.75 -9.39
N ILE A 70 1.37 9.56 -8.91
CA ILE A 70 2.30 8.64 -8.25
C ILE A 70 3.43 8.28 -9.21
N GLU A 71 3.10 7.87 -10.45
CA GLU A 71 4.11 7.52 -11.45
C GLU A 71 5.04 8.72 -11.74
N ALA A 72 4.49 9.92 -11.92
CA ALA A 72 5.29 11.14 -12.11
C ALA A 72 6.22 11.45 -10.91
N LEU A 73 5.76 11.26 -9.68
CA LEU A 73 6.60 11.44 -8.48
C LEU A 73 7.75 10.42 -8.46
N LEU A 74 7.47 9.16 -8.80
CA LEU A 74 8.46 8.09 -8.81
C LEU A 74 9.48 8.26 -9.94
N GLU A 75 9.05 8.66 -11.14
CA GLU A 75 9.93 9.04 -12.25
C GLU A 75 10.85 10.20 -11.88
N ALA A 76 10.38 11.12 -11.03
CA ALA A 76 11.16 12.22 -10.50
C ALA A 76 12.06 11.85 -9.31
N GLY A 77 12.10 10.59 -8.89
CA GLY A 77 12.98 10.10 -7.82
C GLY A 77 12.38 10.15 -6.42
N ALA A 78 11.05 10.12 -6.29
CA ALA A 78 10.42 9.97 -4.99
C ALA A 78 10.81 8.63 -4.33
N ASP A 79 11.14 8.68 -3.05
CA ASP A 79 11.56 7.54 -2.24
C ASP A 79 10.33 6.73 -1.79
N THR A 80 10.30 5.46 -2.20
CA THR A 80 9.25 4.48 -1.90
C THR A 80 9.31 3.95 -0.48
N GLU A 81 10.36 4.23 0.28
CA GLU A 81 10.62 3.65 1.60
C GLU A 81 10.33 4.62 2.75
N VAL A 82 10.00 5.88 2.46
CA VAL A 82 9.62 6.85 3.50
C VAL A 82 8.28 6.47 4.12
N THR A 83 8.21 6.50 5.44
CA THR A 83 7.01 6.12 6.19
C THR A 83 6.17 7.32 6.61
N ASN A 84 4.85 7.14 6.69
CA ASN A 84 3.97 8.08 7.38
C ASN A 84 4.18 8.03 8.93
N LYS A 85 3.44 8.86 9.67
CA LYS A 85 3.46 8.87 11.15
C LYS A 85 3.06 7.55 11.85
N HIS A 86 2.47 6.62 11.11
CA HIS A 86 2.11 5.29 11.59
C HIS A 86 3.16 4.23 11.23
N GLY A 87 4.29 4.64 10.65
CA GLY A 87 5.35 3.73 10.21
C GLY A 87 5.04 3.02 8.89
N GLN A 88 4.01 3.44 8.15
CA GLN A 88 3.58 2.78 6.91
C GLN A 88 4.23 3.41 5.68
N ARG A 89 4.80 2.57 4.83
CA ARG A 89 5.34 2.90 3.52
C ARG A 89 4.23 3.01 2.46
N PRO A 90 4.48 3.69 1.33
CA PRO A 90 3.59 3.75 0.17
C PRO A 90 2.97 2.40 -0.22
N LEU A 91 3.78 1.33 -0.31
CA LEU A 91 3.27 0.00 -0.70
C LEU A 91 2.40 -0.64 0.39
N GLU A 92 2.72 -0.45 1.67
CA GLU A 92 1.88 -0.93 2.77
C GLU A 92 0.52 -0.22 2.77
N LEU A 93 0.50 1.09 2.52
CA LEU A 93 -0.75 1.86 2.36
C LEU A 93 -1.60 1.32 1.21
N ALA A 94 -0.98 0.97 0.09
CA ALA A 94 -1.67 0.36 -1.05
C ALA A 94 -2.26 -1.02 -0.71
N CYS A 95 -1.56 -1.85 0.07
CA CYS A 95 -2.04 -3.18 0.45
C CYS A 95 -3.21 -3.11 1.44
N TYR A 96 -3.15 -2.21 2.42
CA TYR A 96 -4.15 -2.07 3.47
C TYR A 96 -5.53 -1.58 3.01
N ASN A 97 -5.63 -1.06 1.78
CA ASN A 97 -6.74 -0.22 1.28
C ASN A 97 -8.07 -0.38 2.01
N SER A 98 -8.45 0.65 2.78
CA SER A 98 -9.66 0.65 3.61
C SER A 98 -10.98 0.66 2.83
N GLN A 99 -10.95 0.85 1.50
CA GLN A 99 -12.15 1.05 0.69
C GLN A 99 -12.25 0.02 -0.46
N PRO A 100 -13.48 -0.39 -0.83
CA PRO A 100 -13.71 -1.12 -2.07
C PRO A 100 -13.53 -0.16 -3.25
N HIS A 101 -12.33 -0.19 -3.85
CA HIS A 101 -12.06 0.50 -5.10
C HIS A 101 -12.41 -0.43 -6.27
N PRO A 102 -12.62 0.12 -7.48
CA PRO A 102 -12.44 -0.70 -8.67
C PRO A 102 -11.05 -1.33 -8.59
N GLU A 103 -11.01 -2.66 -8.60
CA GLU A 103 -9.82 -3.53 -8.44
C GLU A 103 -8.60 -2.99 -9.22
N SER A 104 -8.85 -2.40 -10.39
CA SER A 104 -7.84 -1.84 -11.29
C SER A 104 -6.97 -0.72 -10.71
N ILE A 105 -7.47 0.13 -9.80
CA ILE A 105 -6.70 1.28 -9.32
C ILE A 105 -5.68 0.87 -8.25
N THR A 106 -6.11 0.07 -7.27
CA THR A 106 -5.20 -0.38 -6.20
C THR A 106 -4.11 -1.27 -6.78
N GLN A 107 -4.50 -2.17 -7.69
CA GLN A 107 -3.56 -3.00 -8.41
C GLN A 107 -2.54 -2.15 -9.19
N ARG A 108 -3.01 -1.20 -10.02
CA ARG A 108 -2.11 -0.31 -10.77
C ARG A 108 -1.18 0.49 -9.86
N MET A 109 -1.67 0.99 -8.72
CA MET A 109 -0.83 1.68 -7.74
C MET A 109 0.26 0.76 -7.16
N MET A 110 -0.09 -0.48 -6.78
CA MET A 110 0.89 -1.45 -6.29
C MET A 110 1.91 -1.81 -7.37
N GLU A 111 1.47 -2.09 -8.60
CA GLU A 111 2.34 -2.35 -9.75
C GLU A 111 3.31 -1.20 -10.00
N THR A 112 2.82 0.05 -10.01
CA THR A 112 3.67 1.23 -10.20
C THR A 112 4.70 1.35 -9.07
N LEU A 113 4.31 1.18 -7.81
CA LEU A 113 5.25 1.24 -6.67
C LEU A 113 6.33 0.15 -6.76
N ILE A 114 5.94 -1.10 -7.05
CA ILE A 114 6.87 -2.22 -7.17
C ILE A 114 7.81 -2.04 -8.37
N LYS A 115 7.28 -1.60 -9.53
CA LYS A 115 8.06 -1.27 -10.73
C LYS A 115 9.15 -0.24 -10.44
N HIS A 116 8.89 0.71 -9.54
CA HIS A 116 9.84 1.74 -9.12
C HIS A 116 10.63 1.37 -7.84
N GLY A 117 10.70 0.07 -7.50
CA GLY A 117 11.62 -0.45 -6.49
C GLY A 117 11.11 -0.40 -5.06
N ALA A 118 9.80 -0.24 -4.82
CA ALA A 118 9.24 -0.45 -3.49
C ALA A 118 9.52 -1.88 -3.00
N LYS A 119 10.02 -2.00 -1.78
CA LYS A 119 10.34 -3.32 -1.19
C LYS A 119 9.08 -4.10 -0.87
N THR A 120 9.06 -5.36 -1.29
CA THR A 120 7.93 -6.28 -1.06
C THR A 120 8.16 -7.22 0.12
N ASP A 121 9.41 -7.39 0.55
CA ASP A 121 9.86 -8.23 1.67
C ASP A 121 9.78 -7.52 3.02
N ILE A 122 8.66 -6.83 3.26
CA ILE A 122 8.47 -5.92 4.39
C ILE A 122 7.39 -6.44 5.34
N THR A 123 7.50 -6.05 6.61
CA THR A 123 6.53 -6.41 7.65
C THR A 123 6.17 -5.22 8.54
N ASP A 124 4.91 -5.15 8.97
CA ASP A 124 4.49 -4.17 9.99
C ASP A 124 5.03 -4.54 11.40
N ALA A 125 4.70 -3.72 12.39
CA ALA A 125 5.08 -3.95 13.80
C ALA A 125 4.53 -5.26 14.40
N ARG A 126 3.54 -5.91 13.76
CA ARG A 126 2.97 -7.21 14.16
C ARG A 126 3.56 -8.36 13.34
N GLY A 127 4.56 -8.11 12.52
CA GLY A 127 5.15 -9.11 11.62
C GLY A 127 4.24 -9.48 10.45
N ASN A 128 3.16 -8.72 10.21
CA ASN A 128 2.30 -8.98 9.05
C ASN A 128 3.08 -8.65 7.79
N THR A 129 3.27 -9.64 6.91
CA THR A 129 3.73 -9.41 5.54
C THR A 129 2.68 -8.69 4.70
N LEU A 130 3.05 -8.21 3.50
CA LEU A 130 2.08 -7.61 2.58
C LEU A 130 0.89 -8.53 2.24
N PHE A 131 1.05 -9.86 2.25
CA PHE A 131 -0.09 -10.78 2.10
C PHE A 131 -1.09 -10.64 3.23
N HIS A 132 -0.63 -10.60 4.48
CA HIS A 132 -1.52 -10.41 5.62
C HIS A 132 -2.24 -9.06 5.51
N MET A 133 -1.53 -8.01 5.09
CA MET A 133 -2.12 -6.68 4.93
C MET A 133 -3.18 -6.66 3.83
N ALA A 134 -2.91 -7.25 2.66
CA ALA A 134 -3.84 -7.32 1.53
C ALA A 134 -5.12 -8.10 1.84
N ILE A 135 -5.05 -9.09 2.73
CA ILE A 135 -6.20 -9.92 3.14
C ILE A 135 -6.96 -9.29 4.30
N SER A 136 -6.33 -8.41 5.08
CA SER A 136 -6.91 -7.86 6.30
C SER A 136 -8.10 -6.94 5.99
N SER A 137 -9.24 -7.22 6.63
CA SER A 137 -10.35 -6.28 6.65
C SER A 137 -9.97 -5.09 7.53
N GLN A 138 -9.91 -3.90 6.93
CA GLN A 138 -9.96 -2.66 7.70
C GLN A 138 -11.43 -2.26 7.90
N ASN A 139 -11.77 -1.83 9.11
CA ASN A 139 -13.10 -1.32 9.49
C ASN A 139 -14.27 -2.32 9.30
N GLY A 140 -14.00 -3.63 9.32
CA GLY A 140 -15.02 -4.67 9.24
C GLY A 140 -15.64 -4.87 7.86
N THR A 141 -15.15 -4.17 6.84
CA THR A 141 -15.56 -4.41 5.45
C THR A 141 -14.70 -5.54 4.88
N GLN A 142 -15.32 -6.65 4.50
CA GLN A 142 -14.60 -7.70 3.77
C GLN A 142 -14.15 -7.13 2.43
N VAL A 143 -12.85 -7.23 2.17
CA VAL A 143 -12.27 -6.87 0.88
C VAL A 143 -12.07 -8.18 0.12
N ASP A 144 -12.85 -8.39 -0.94
CA ASP A 144 -12.67 -9.53 -1.87
C ASP A 144 -11.76 -9.15 -3.04
N ASP A 145 -10.65 -8.48 -2.72
CA ASP A 145 -9.69 -8.00 -3.72
C ASP A 145 -8.56 -9.03 -3.87
N ILE A 146 -8.89 -10.09 -4.61
CA ILE A 146 -7.93 -11.15 -4.93
C ILE A 146 -6.80 -10.65 -5.85
N GLY A 147 -7.00 -9.56 -6.59
CA GLY A 147 -6.01 -8.95 -7.46
C GLY A 147 -4.72 -8.59 -6.71
N ARG A 148 -4.83 -8.00 -5.50
CA ARG A 148 -3.65 -7.68 -4.67
C ARG A 148 -2.89 -8.92 -4.23
N VAL A 149 -3.62 -9.97 -3.83
CA VAL A 149 -3.01 -11.24 -3.42
C VAL A 149 -2.30 -11.88 -4.61
N ARG A 150 -2.92 -11.89 -5.79
CA ARG A 150 -2.30 -12.40 -7.02
C ARG A 150 -1.01 -11.65 -7.37
N LEU A 151 -1.08 -10.33 -7.38
CA LEU A 151 0.08 -9.49 -7.69
C LEU A 151 1.25 -9.75 -6.74
N LEU A 152 0.99 -9.85 -5.44
CA LEU A 152 2.04 -10.15 -4.45
C LEU A 152 2.62 -11.56 -4.62
N ALA A 153 1.79 -12.55 -4.95
CA ALA A 153 2.23 -13.91 -5.24
C ALA A 153 3.13 -13.96 -6.49
N GLU A 154 2.78 -13.23 -7.55
CA GLU A 154 3.59 -13.10 -8.78
C GLU A 154 4.97 -12.48 -8.50
N HIS A 155 5.07 -11.63 -7.47
CA HIS A 155 6.34 -11.07 -6.99
C HIS A 155 7.06 -11.95 -5.95
N GLY A 156 6.66 -13.23 -5.82
CA GLY A 156 7.39 -14.24 -5.07
C GLY A 156 7.17 -14.23 -3.56
N LEU A 157 6.15 -13.51 -3.06
CA LEU A 157 5.82 -13.57 -1.64
C LEU A 157 5.31 -14.98 -1.29
N SER A 158 5.73 -15.48 -0.13
CA SER A 158 5.33 -16.81 0.34
C SER A 158 3.96 -16.76 1.03
N PRO A 159 3.01 -17.63 0.67
CA PRO A 159 1.72 -17.72 1.37
C PRO A 159 1.82 -18.36 2.76
N ASN A 160 3.04 -18.72 3.19
CA ASN A 160 3.32 -19.49 4.41
C ASN A 160 4.08 -18.70 5.48
N THR A 161 4.55 -17.48 5.18
CA THR A 161 5.23 -16.66 6.19
C THR A 161 4.26 -16.37 7.33
N GLN A 162 4.67 -16.66 8.57
CA GLN A 162 3.85 -16.40 9.76
C GLN A 162 4.18 -15.03 10.36
N ASN A 163 3.15 -14.30 10.80
CA ASN A 163 3.31 -13.06 11.57
C ASN A 163 3.72 -13.35 13.03
N ASN A 164 3.83 -12.31 13.87
CA ASN A 164 4.25 -12.45 15.27
C ASN A 164 3.27 -13.28 16.13
N LEU A 165 2.03 -13.51 15.66
CA LEU A 165 1.04 -14.38 16.31
C LEU A 165 1.11 -15.83 15.79
N GLY A 166 2.07 -16.14 14.91
CA GLY A 166 2.12 -17.42 14.21
C GLY A 166 1.02 -17.59 13.16
N GLU A 167 0.31 -16.52 12.78
CA GLU A 167 -0.73 -16.64 11.76
C GLU A 167 -0.09 -16.60 10.38
N ALA A 168 -0.44 -17.54 9.51
CA ALA A 168 -0.16 -17.45 8.08
C ALA A 168 -1.28 -16.68 7.35
N PRO A 169 -1.03 -16.13 6.14
CA PRO A 169 -2.04 -15.45 5.32
C PRO A 169 -3.38 -16.18 5.20
N ILE A 170 -3.34 -17.51 5.02
CA ILE A 170 -4.55 -18.34 4.89
C ILE A 170 -5.41 -18.33 6.17
N MET A 171 -4.80 -18.30 7.35
CA MET A 171 -5.55 -18.22 8.61
C MET A 171 -6.32 -16.90 8.70
N ARG A 172 -5.77 -15.81 8.18
CA ARG A 172 -6.48 -14.53 8.11
C ARG A 172 -7.63 -14.57 7.10
N ALA A 173 -7.43 -15.21 5.95
CA ALA A 173 -8.48 -15.37 4.94
C ALA A 173 -9.67 -16.18 5.48
N ILE A 174 -9.39 -17.26 6.23
CA ILE A 174 -10.41 -18.09 6.89
C ILE A 174 -11.18 -17.28 7.94
N LYS A 175 -10.49 -16.56 8.83
CA LYS A 175 -11.14 -15.69 9.84
C LYS A 175 -12.03 -14.62 9.23
N ASN A 176 -11.67 -14.15 8.04
CA ASN A 176 -12.46 -13.17 7.30
C ASN A 176 -13.59 -13.82 6.49
N GLY A 177 -13.68 -15.14 6.42
CA GLY A 177 -14.67 -15.87 5.62
C GLY A 177 -14.47 -15.73 4.10
N ASN A 178 -13.29 -15.30 3.64
CA ASN A 178 -13.04 -15.09 2.22
C ASN A 178 -12.62 -16.41 1.53
N ALA A 179 -13.62 -17.15 1.05
CA ALA A 179 -13.41 -18.43 0.37
C ALA A 179 -12.55 -18.31 -0.91
N ASN A 180 -12.70 -17.21 -1.67
CA ASN A 180 -11.94 -16.99 -2.91
C ASN A 180 -10.44 -16.88 -2.64
N ILE A 181 -10.06 -16.10 -1.63
CA ILE A 181 -8.66 -15.96 -1.21
C ILE A 181 -8.15 -17.28 -0.61
N CYS A 182 -8.95 -17.98 0.19
CA CYS A 182 -8.58 -19.30 0.72
C CYS A 182 -8.26 -20.29 -0.40
N GLU A 183 -9.14 -20.43 -1.39
CA GLU A 183 -8.94 -21.33 -2.53
C GLU A 183 -7.67 -20.96 -3.31
N TYR A 184 -7.45 -19.66 -3.55
CA TYR A 184 -6.24 -19.20 -4.21
C TYR A 184 -4.97 -19.53 -3.43
N LEU A 185 -4.94 -19.27 -2.12
CA LEU A 185 -3.77 -19.57 -1.29
C LEU A 185 -3.49 -21.08 -1.24
N ILE A 186 -4.52 -21.93 -1.12
CA ILE A 186 -4.38 -23.39 -1.19
C ILE A 186 -3.77 -23.81 -2.53
N LYS A 187 -4.31 -23.30 -3.64
CA LYS A 187 -3.79 -23.60 -4.99
C LYS A 187 -2.34 -23.17 -5.18
N ASN A 188 -1.90 -22.14 -4.46
CA ASN A 188 -0.54 -21.61 -4.51
C ASN A 188 0.37 -22.12 -3.38
N GLY A 189 0.01 -23.26 -2.76
CA GLY A 189 0.90 -23.97 -1.83
C GLY A 189 0.86 -23.47 -0.39
N ALA A 190 -0.27 -22.93 0.05
CA ALA A 190 -0.48 -22.66 1.47
C ALA A 190 -0.38 -23.96 2.31
N ASP A 191 0.48 -23.94 3.32
CA ASP A 191 0.69 -25.04 4.25
C ASP A 191 -0.41 -25.04 5.31
N LEU A 192 -1.28 -26.05 5.23
CA LEU A 192 -2.43 -26.24 6.12
C LEU A 192 -2.04 -26.81 7.50
N GLY A 193 -0.79 -27.26 7.65
CA GLY A 193 -0.24 -27.78 8.89
C GLY A 193 0.35 -26.72 9.83
N LEU A 194 0.44 -25.46 9.39
CA LEU A 194 0.94 -24.37 10.22
C LEU A 194 0.04 -24.15 11.44
N VAL A 195 0.67 -23.77 12.55
CA VAL A 195 0.00 -23.47 13.82
C VAL A 195 0.35 -22.07 14.32
N THR A 196 -0.62 -21.39 14.90
CA THR A 196 -0.41 -20.12 15.59
C THR A 196 0.52 -20.30 16.79
N ALA A 197 0.98 -19.17 17.36
CA ALA A 197 1.71 -19.17 18.62
C ALA A 197 0.91 -19.78 19.79
N SER A 198 -0.41 -19.82 19.70
CA SER A 198 -1.31 -20.49 20.65
C SER A 198 -1.58 -21.97 20.31
N GLY A 199 -0.93 -22.52 19.28
CA GLY A 199 -1.10 -23.92 18.85
C GLY A 199 -2.35 -24.19 18.00
N GLN A 200 -3.02 -23.15 17.48
CA GLN A 200 -4.23 -23.31 16.67
C GLN A 200 -3.86 -23.58 15.20
N THR A 201 -4.44 -24.64 14.63
CA THR A 201 -4.39 -24.90 13.18
C THR A 201 -5.43 -24.06 12.43
N ILE A 202 -5.40 -24.12 11.10
CA ILE A 202 -6.42 -23.47 10.24
C ILE A 202 -7.86 -23.93 10.57
N PHE A 203 -8.05 -25.17 11.03
CA PHE A 203 -9.36 -25.74 11.36
C PHE A 203 -9.98 -25.12 12.62
N HIS A 204 -9.17 -24.50 13.48
CA HIS A 204 -9.63 -23.78 14.66
C HIS A 204 -10.00 -22.32 14.34
N CYS A 205 -9.69 -21.84 13.13
CA CYS A 205 -9.92 -20.46 12.71
C CYS A 205 -11.22 -20.25 11.93
N ALA A 206 -11.93 -21.33 11.58
CA ALA A 206 -13.15 -21.35 10.78
C ALA A 206 -14.42 -21.04 11.59
#